data_AF-A0A358L964-F1
#
_entry.id   AF-A0A358L964-F1
#
_cell.length_a   1.000
_cell.length_b   1.000
_cell.length_c   1.000
_cell.angle_alpha   90.00
_cell.angle_beta   90.00
_cell.angle_gamma   90.00
#
_symmetry.space_group_name_H-M   'P 1'
#
loop_
_entity.id
_entity.type
_entity.pdbx_description
1 polymer ?
#
loop_
_entity_poly.entity_id
_entity_poly.type
_entity_poly.pdbx_seq_one_letter_code
_entity_poly.pdbx_strand_id
1 'polypeptide(L)'
;MNEQYSAMRSNVSMLGKLLGDTIKDALGENILERVETIRKLSKSSRAGNDAHRKELLTTLQNLSNDELLPVARAFSQFLNLTNVAEQYHTISPKGEGASHQELLTKTFERLKQQPNLTEANIREAIESLSLELVLTAHPTEITRRTLIHKLVEVNSCLKQLDHNDLSDYDRSQIMRRLRQLVAQAWHTDEIRKYR
;
A
#
# COMPACT_ATOMS: atom_id res chain seq x y z
N MET A 1 -16.67 -14.69 -6.86
CA MET A 1 -16.00 -13.58 -6.13
C MET A 1 -14.51 -13.82 -6.28
N ASN A 2 -13.74 -12.94 -6.95
CA ASN A 2 -12.32 -13.20 -7.26
C ASN A 2 -11.50 -13.46 -5.98
N GLU A 3 -11.16 -14.73 -5.75
CA GLU A 3 -10.25 -15.21 -4.69
C GLU A 3 -8.88 -14.54 -4.81
N GLN A 4 -8.47 -14.18 -6.03
CA GLN A 4 -7.21 -13.52 -6.36
C GLN A 4 -6.94 -12.27 -5.50
N TYR A 5 -7.95 -11.45 -5.23
CA TYR A 5 -7.80 -10.21 -4.43
C TYR A 5 -8.19 -10.37 -2.95
N SER A 6 -8.52 -11.58 -2.50
CA SER A 6 -8.99 -11.81 -1.13
C SER A 6 -7.89 -11.50 -0.09
N ALA A 7 -6.66 -11.95 -0.35
CA ALA A 7 -5.50 -11.68 0.49
C ALA A 7 -5.18 -10.19 0.57
N MET A 8 -5.20 -9.48 -0.56
CA MET A 8 -5.00 -8.03 -0.61
C MET A 8 -6.06 -7.28 0.23
N ARG A 9 -7.34 -7.61 0.06
CA ARG A 9 -8.43 -7.01 0.85
C ARG A 9 -8.27 -7.28 2.35
N SER A 10 -7.82 -8.48 2.72
CA SER A 10 -7.54 -8.83 4.12
C SER A 10 -6.41 -7.97 4.69
N ASN A 11 -5.31 -7.82 3.96
CA ASN A 11 -4.18 -6.97 4.37
C ASN A 11 -4.58 -5.50 4.52
N VAL A 12 -5.32 -4.95 3.56
CA VAL A 12 -5.84 -3.56 3.64
C VAL A 12 -6.74 -3.39 4.87
N SER A 13 -7.63 -4.34 5.12
CA SER A 13 -8.51 -4.33 6.31
C SER A 13 -7.71 -4.38 7.62
N MET A 14 -6.71 -5.26 7.70
CA MET A 14 -5.85 -5.41 8.87
C MET A 14 -5.04 -4.14 9.15
N LEU A 15 -4.38 -3.57 8.13
CA LEU A 15 -3.62 -2.33 8.24
C LEU A 15 -4.52 -1.15 8.59
N GLY A 16 -5.71 -1.07 8.00
CA GLY A 16 -6.72 -0.07 8.32
C GLY A 16 -7.17 -0.14 9.78
N LYS A 17 -7.39 -1.35 10.32
CA LYS A 17 -7.73 -1.53 11.74
C LYS A 17 -6.60 -1.07 12.66
N LEU A 18 -5.36 -1.42 12.35
CA LEU A 18 -4.20 -0.99 13.15
C LEU A 18 -4.00 0.53 13.12
N LEU A 19 -4.23 1.17 11.97
CA LEU A 19 -4.22 2.62 11.87
C LEU A 19 -5.37 3.23 12.68
N GLY A 20 -6.58 2.66 12.61
CA GLY A 20 -7.72 3.10 13.41
C GLY A 20 -7.45 3.04 14.91
N ASP A 21 -6.94 1.90 15.40
CA ASP A 21 -6.53 1.72 16.80
C ASP A 21 -5.49 2.78 17.20
N THR A 22 -4.50 3.03 16.33
CA THR A 22 -3.46 4.05 16.56
C THR A 22 -4.02 5.47 16.65
N ILE A 23 -4.96 5.83 15.75
CA ILE A 23 -5.60 7.15 15.75
C ILE A 23 -6.43 7.33 17.03
N LYS A 24 -7.18 6.29 17.42
CA LYS A 24 -7.98 6.28 18.64
C LYS A 24 -7.11 6.50 19.88
N ASP A 25 -5.97 5.82 19.96
CA ASP A 25 -5.04 5.96 21.08
C ASP A 25 -4.37 7.35 21.10
N ALA A 26 -4.10 7.94 19.94
CA ALA A 26 -3.36 9.21 19.84
C ALA A 26 -4.22 10.46 20.03
N LEU A 27 -5.43 10.50 19.45
CA LEU A 27 -6.28 11.70 19.38
C LEU A 27 -7.71 11.46 19.89
N GLY A 28 -8.00 10.25 20.35
CA GLY A 28 -9.32 9.87 20.82
C GLY A 28 -10.25 9.37 19.72
N GLU A 29 -11.42 8.89 20.14
CA GLU A 29 -12.40 8.22 19.28
C GLU A 29 -13.12 9.16 18.31
N ASN A 30 -13.23 10.45 18.65
CA ASN A 30 -13.92 11.45 17.83
C ASN A 30 -13.27 11.62 16.45
N ILE A 31 -11.93 11.74 16.38
CA ILE A 31 -11.23 11.87 15.09
C ILE A 31 -11.41 10.61 14.24
N LEU A 32 -11.37 9.42 14.85
CA LEU A 32 -11.61 8.17 14.13
C LEU A 32 -13.05 8.13 13.58
N GLU A 33 -14.03 8.54 14.38
CA GLU A 33 -15.43 8.62 13.96
C GLU A 33 -15.63 9.59 12.79
N ARG A 34 -14.98 10.75 12.83
CA ARG A 34 -14.98 11.72 11.72
C ARG A 34 -14.44 11.11 10.43
N VAL A 35 -13.28 10.45 10.49
CA VAL A 35 -12.66 9.78 9.34
C VAL A 35 -13.57 8.69 8.77
N GLU A 36 -14.13 7.85 9.63
CA GLU A 36 -15.04 6.78 9.23
C GLU A 36 -16.36 7.30 8.64
N THR A 37 -16.90 8.39 9.18
CA THR A 37 -18.09 9.06 8.66
C THR A 37 -17.83 9.57 7.24
N ILE A 38 -16.75 10.32 7.03
CA ILE A 38 -16.35 10.83 5.72
C ILE A 38 -16.15 9.68 4.72
N ARG A 39 -15.51 8.58 5.14
CA ARG A 39 -15.30 7.39 4.30
C ARG A 39 -16.62 6.73 3.87
N LYS A 40 -17.55 6.53 4.80
CA LYS A 40 -18.86 5.91 4.53
C LYS A 40 -19.71 6.78 3.60
N LEU A 41 -19.78 8.09 3.88
CA LEU A 41 -20.53 9.05 3.06
C LEU A 41 -19.94 9.16 1.65
N SER A 42 -18.61 9.23 1.52
CA SER A 42 -17.92 9.24 0.23
C SER A 42 -18.22 8.00 -0.61
N LYS A 43 -18.16 6.80 0.00
CA LYS A 43 -18.49 5.54 -0.67
C LYS A 43 -19.95 5.52 -1.15
N SER A 44 -20.89 5.96 -0.31
CA SER A 44 -22.30 5.94 -0.67
C SER A 44 -22.67 7.01 -1.69
N SER A 45 -22.08 8.21 -1.59
CA SER A 45 -22.23 9.25 -2.60
C SER A 45 -21.75 8.78 -3.97
N ARG A 46 -20.60 8.09 -4.03
CA ARG A 46 -20.09 7.50 -5.28
C ARG A 46 -21.01 6.42 -5.87
N ALA A 47 -21.82 5.76 -5.06
CA ALA A 47 -22.83 4.79 -5.50
C ALA A 47 -24.14 5.45 -5.99
N GLY A 48 -24.21 6.78 -6.06
CA GLY A 48 -25.36 7.53 -6.59
C GLY A 48 -26.32 8.05 -5.52
N ASN A 49 -25.97 8.02 -4.23
CA ASN A 49 -26.82 8.58 -3.17
C ASN A 49 -26.59 10.09 -3.00
N ASP A 50 -27.47 10.91 -3.58
CA ASP A 50 -27.40 12.37 -3.51
C ASP A 50 -27.65 12.95 -2.11
N ALA A 51 -28.39 12.24 -1.25
CA ALA A 51 -28.59 12.68 0.13
C ALA A 51 -27.27 12.61 0.91
N HIS A 52 -26.56 11.48 0.81
CA HIS A 52 -25.23 11.34 1.42
C HIS A 52 -24.18 12.25 0.77
N ARG A 53 -24.36 12.67 -0.49
CA ARG A 53 -23.52 13.71 -1.10
C ARG A 53 -23.67 15.05 -0.37
N LYS A 54 -24.90 15.46 -0.08
CA LYS A 54 -25.17 16.70 0.68
C LYS A 54 -24.61 16.60 2.10
N GLU A 55 -24.85 15.48 2.77
CA GLU A 55 -24.35 15.22 4.12
C GLU A 55 -22.81 15.22 4.18
N LEU A 56 -22.14 14.67 3.17
CA LEU A 56 -20.68 14.74 3.04
C LEU A 56 -20.18 16.18 2.97
N LEU A 57 -20.81 17.01 2.14
CA LEU A 57 -20.43 18.43 1.99
C LEU A 57 -20.61 19.18 3.32
N THR A 58 -21.74 18.99 4.00
CA THR A 58 -21.98 19.59 5.31
C THR A 58 -20.98 19.10 6.35
N THR A 59 -20.64 17.81 6.36
CA THR A 59 -19.65 17.24 7.28
C THR A 59 -18.28 17.88 7.07
N LEU A 60 -17.84 18.05 5.81
CA LEU A 60 -16.56 18.68 5.49
C LEU A 60 -16.54 20.17 5.85
N GLN A 61 -17.66 20.89 5.65
CA GLN A 61 -17.79 22.30 6.01
C GLN A 61 -17.77 22.55 7.53
N ASN A 62 -18.21 21.56 8.31
CA ASN A 62 -18.29 21.65 9.77
C ASN A 62 -17.03 21.14 10.49
N LEU A 63 -15.99 20.70 9.75
CA LEU A 63 -14.71 20.35 10.35
C LEU A 63 -14.05 21.61 10.92
N SER A 64 -13.66 21.56 12.19
CA SER A 64 -12.86 22.61 12.81
C SER A 64 -11.44 22.64 12.22
N ASN A 65 -10.77 23.79 12.33
CA ASN A 65 -9.39 23.93 11.85
C ASN A 65 -8.43 22.92 12.51
N ASP A 66 -8.68 22.54 13.76
CA ASP A 66 -7.88 21.57 14.51
C ASP A 66 -8.13 20.12 14.04
N GLU A 67 -9.29 19.83 13.44
CA GLU A 67 -9.63 18.52 12.88
C GLU A 67 -9.11 18.33 11.44
N LEU A 68 -8.94 19.42 10.67
CA LEU A 68 -8.54 19.35 9.26
C LEU A 68 -7.24 18.56 9.05
N LEU A 69 -6.20 18.89 9.82
CA LEU A 69 -4.89 18.27 9.67
C LEU A 69 -4.90 16.78 10.08
N PRO A 70 -5.42 16.38 11.27
CA PRO A 70 -5.58 14.97 11.62
C PRO A 70 -6.38 14.15 10.60
N VAL A 71 -7.49 14.68 10.11
CA VAL A 71 -8.35 13.99 9.13
C VAL A 71 -7.62 13.80 7.80
N ALA A 72 -6.96 14.85 7.29
CA ALA A 72 -6.18 14.76 6.06
C ALA A 72 -5.03 13.75 6.19
N ARG A 73 -4.31 13.76 7.33
CA ARG A 73 -3.24 12.81 7.61
C ARG A 73 -3.76 11.38 7.70
N ALA A 74 -4.92 11.15 8.31
CA ALA A 74 -5.52 9.81 8.40
C ALA A 74 -5.79 9.22 7.01
N PHE A 75 -6.37 10.01 6.09
CA PHE A 75 -6.60 9.55 4.72
C PHE A 75 -5.30 9.33 3.95
N SER A 76 -4.30 10.20 4.12
CA SER A 76 -2.98 10.02 3.50
C SER A 76 -2.30 8.73 3.98
N GLN A 77 -2.32 8.45 5.29
CA GLN A 77 -1.75 7.21 5.83
C GLN A 77 -2.52 5.96 5.39
N PHE A 78 -3.85 6.04 5.34
CA PHE A 78 -4.66 4.94 4.83
C PHE A 78 -4.31 4.60 3.37
N LEU A 79 -4.11 5.64 2.53
CA LEU A 79 -3.66 5.47 1.15
C LEU A 79 -2.26 4.84 1.09
N ASN A 80 -1.30 5.33 1.88
CA ASN A 80 0.05 4.77 1.92
C ASN A 80 0.03 3.28 2.30
N LEU A 81 -0.74 2.90 3.32
CA LEU A 81 -0.87 1.50 3.75
C LEU A 81 -1.59 0.63 2.70
N THR A 82 -2.58 1.19 2.01
CA THR A 82 -3.26 0.51 0.91
C THR A 82 -2.30 0.25 -0.24
N ASN A 83 -1.50 1.25 -0.62
CA ASN A 83 -0.48 1.12 -1.65
C ASN A 83 0.56 0.06 -1.28
N VAL A 84 1.01 0.00 -0.02
CA VAL A 84 1.93 -1.06 0.43
C VAL A 84 1.29 -2.44 0.35
N ALA A 85 0.02 -2.59 0.74
CA ALA A 85 -0.68 -3.88 0.63
C ALA A 85 -0.86 -4.33 -0.83
N GLU A 86 -1.14 -3.39 -1.74
CA GLU A 86 -1.23 -3.64 -3.18
C GLU A 86 0.13 -4.02 -3.77
N GLN A 87 1.18 -3.24 -3.51
CA GLN A 87 2.55 -3.56 -3.94
C GLN A 87 3.00 -4.93 -3.44
N TYR A 88 2.68 -5.28 -2.19
CA TYR A 88 2.96 -6.61 -1.66
C TYR A 88 2.23 -7.71 -2.44
N HIS A 89 0.96 -7.48 -2.80
CA HIS A 89 0.19 -8.43 -3.59
C HIS A 89 0.78 -8.66 -4.99
N THR A 90 1.28 -7.60 -5.63
CA THR A 90 1.95 -7.69 -6.95
C THR A 90 3.21 -8.54 -6.91
N ILE A 91 3.98 -8.51 -5.81
CA ILE A 91 5.22 -9.29 -5.68
C ILE A 91 5.06 -10.63 -4.96
N SER A 92 3.92 -10.86 -4.29
CA SER A 92 3.70 -12.09 -3.51
C SER A 92 3.59 -13.32 -4.43
N PRO A 93 4.27 -14.44 -4.11
CA PRO A 93 4.11 -15.71 -4.83
C PRO A 93 2.68 -16.26 -4.80
N LYS A 94 1.83 -15.82 -3.87
CA LYS A 94 0.40 -16.17 -3.83
C LYS A 94 -0.49 -15.17 -4.54
N GLY A 95 0.08 -14.07 -5.03
CA GLY A 95 -0.58 -13.04 -5.84
C GLY A 95 -0.06 -13.04 -7.28
N GLU A 96 0.17 -11.85 -7.85
CA GLU A 96 0.67 -11.72 -9.23
C GLU A 96 2.17 -12.06 -9.34
N GLY A 97 2.87 -12.09 -8.21
CA GLY A 97 4.29 -12.40 -8.07
C GLY A 97 4.70 -13.77 -8.62
N ALA A 98 3.79 -14.75 -8.56
CA ALA A 98 3.98 -16.09 -9.08
C ALA A 98 4.44 -16.11 -10.55
N SER A 99 3.94 -15.17 -11.35
CA SER A 99 4.20 -15.12 -12.78
C SER A 99 5.56 -14.49 -13.15
N HIS A 100 6.22 -13.78 -12.23
CA HIS A 100 7.38 -12.95 -12.58
C HIS A 100 8.62 -13.76 -12.96
N GLN A 101 8.89 -14.88 -12.28
CA GLN A 101 9.99 -15.78 -12.65
C GLN A 101 9.70 -16.53 -13.95
N GLU A 102 8.43 -16.80 -14.25
CA GLU A 102 8.05 -17.44 -15.50
C GLU A 102 8.15 -16.51 -16.71
N LEU A 103 8.08 -15.17 -16.54
CA LEU A 103 8.10 -14.22 -17.66
C LEU A 103 9.37 -14.34 -18.51
N LEU A 104 10.55 -14.36 -17.87
CA LEU A 104 11.82 -14.51 -18.58
C LEU A 104 11.94 -15.89 -19.22
N THR A 105 11.61 -16.95 -18.48
CA THR A 105 11.64 -18.32 -19.00
C THR A 105 10.73 -18.50 -20.21
N LYS A 106 9.46 -18.06 -20.12
CA LYS A 106 8.50 -18.07 -21.23
C LYS A 106 8.98 -17.25 -22.42
N THR A 107 9.67 -16.14 -22.16
CA THR A 107 10.25 -15.30 -23.23
C THR A 107 11.38 -16.04 -23.94
N PHE A 108 12.31 -16.67 -23.21
CA PHE A 108 13.37 -17.47 -23.80
C PHE A 108 12.84 -18.71 -24.52
N GLU A 109 11.86 -19.41 -23.96
CA GLU A 109 11.21 -20.56 -24.60
C GLU A 109 10.54 -20.13 -25.91
N ARG A 110 9.80 -19.01 -25.91
CA ARG A 110 9.17 -18.46 -27.10
C ARG A 110 10.19 -18.07 -28.17
N LEU A 111 11.33 -17.50 -27.78
CA LEU A 111 12.42 -17.15 -28.69
C LEU A 111 13.07 -18.40 -29.30
N LYS A 112 13.30 -19.45 -28.50
CA LYS A 112 13.84 -20.74 -28.97
C LYS A 112 12.90 -21.49 -29.91
N GLN A 113 11.59 -21.28 -29.79
CA GLN A 113 10.59 -21.89 -30.67
C GLN A 113 10.44 -21.17 -32.02
N GLN A 114 11.10 -20.02 -32.23
CA GLN A 114 11.03 -19.33 -33.51
C GLN A 114 11.93 -20.02 -34.55
N PRO A 115 11.38 -20.44 -35.71
CA PRO A 115 12.14 -21.21 -36.71
C PRO A 115 13.29 -20.43 -37.36
N ASN A 116 13.26 -19.10 -37.26
CA ASN A 116 14.22 -18.20 -37.91
C ASN A 116 15.27 -17.62 -36.96
N LEU A 117 15.28 -18.01 -35.68
CA LEU A 117 16.23 -17.52 -34.69
C LEU A 117 17.15 -18.65 -34.25
N THR A 118 18.45 -18.42 -34.34
CA THR A 118 19.46 -19.34 -33.78
C THR A 118 19.83 -18.92 -32.36
N GLU A 119 20.37 -19.86 -31.58
CA GLU A 119 20.87 -19.55 -30.23
C GLU A 119 21.98 -18.49 -30.25
N ALA A 120 22.77 -18.42 -31.33
CA ALA A 120 23.80 -17.39 -31.52
C ALA A 120 23.18 -15.99 -31.63
N ASN A 121 22.07 -15.84 -32.37
CA ASN A 121 21.37 -14.55 -32.47
C ASN A 121 20.78 -14.10 -31.14
N ILE A 122 20.20 -15.04 -30.37
CA ILE A 122 19.65 -14.74 -29.04
C ILE A 122 20.78 -14.29 -28.10
N ARG A 123 21.92 -14.97 -28.11
CA ARG A 123 23.10 -14.61 -27.31
C ARG A 123 23.61 -13.21 -27.64
N GLU A 124 23.79 -12.90 -28.92
CA GLU A 124 24.27 -11.59 -29.38
C GLU A 124 23.31 -10.44 -28.96
N ALA A 125 22.00 -10.70 -29.02
CA ALA A 125 21.00 -9.73 -28.57
C ALA A 125 21.04 -9.49 -27.04
N ILE A 126 21.36 -10.52 -26.25
CA ILE A 126 21.54 -10.38 -24.79
C ILE A 126 22.84 -9.64 -24.48
N GLU A 127 23.93 -9.95 -25.19
CA GLU A 127 25.24 -9.32 -25.01
C GLU A 127 25.22 -7.83 -25.37
N SER A 128 24.31 -7.41 -26.26
CA SER A 128 24.10 -6.01 -26.65
C SER A 128 23.00 -5.31 -25.84
N LEU A 129 22.33 -5.99 -24.91
CA LEU A 129 21.24 -5.41 -24.14
C LEU A 129 21.77 -4.36 -23.15
N SER A 130 21.28 -3.13 -23.26
CA SER A 130 21.62 -2.02 -22.38
C SER A 130 20.36 -1.37 -21.84
N LEU A 131 20.26 -1.24 -20.52
CA LEU A 131 19.18 -0.52 -19.83
C LEU A 131 19.77 0.59 -18.99
N GLU A 132 19.35 1.82 -19.25
CA GLU A 132 19.71 2.99 -18.46
C GLU A 132 18.46 3.56 -17.78
N LEU A 133 18.44 3.53 -16.45
CA LEU A 133 17.33 4.06 -15.65
C LEU A 133 17.72 5.43 -15.12
N VAL A 134 17.11 6.48 -15.69
CA VAL A 134 17.31 7.86 -15.23
C VAL A 134 16.24 8.22 -14.21
N LEU A 135 16.61 8.25 -12.94
CA LEU A 135 15.72 8.67 -11.85
C LEU A 135 15.55 10.19 -11.90
N THR A 136 14.31 10.65 -12.07
CA THR A 136 13.96 12.07 -12.03
C THR A 136 13.38 12.42 -10.66
N ALA A 137 13.50 13.69 -10.27
CA ALA A 137 12.87 14.16 -9.05
C ALA A 137 11.34 14.04 -9.19
N HIS A 138 10.68 13.47 -8.19
CA HIS A 138 9.23 13.41 -8.17
C HIS A 138 8.67 14.80 -7.79
N PRO A 139 7.81 15.42 -8.61
CA PRO A 139 7.44 16.84 -8.49
C PRO A 139 6.61 17.16 -7.24
N THR A 140 6.08 16.14 -6.56
CA THR A 140 5.16 16.30 -5.42
C THR A 140 5.49 15.40 -4.21
N GLU A 141 6.54 14.58 -4.26
CA GLU A 141 6.85 13.69 -3.12
C GLU A 141 7.65 14.43 -2.05
N ILE A 142 6.94 14.87 -1.01
CA ILE A 142 7.48 15.41 0.24
C ILE A 142 7.74 14.26 1.24
N THR A 143 7.73 13.00 0.79
CA THR A 143 7.87 11.82 1.65
C THR A 143 9.30 11.71 2.18
N ARG A 144 9.45 11.84 3.51
CA ARG A 144 10.76 11.69 4.17
C ARG A 144 11.29 10.28 3.95
N ARG A 145 12.60 10.15 3.72
CA ARG A 145 13.31 8.84 3.61
C ARG A 145 12.99 7.89 4.77
N THR A 146 12.76 8.44 5.97
CA THR A 146 12.35 7.69 7.16
C THR A 146 11.00 7.00 7.01
N LEU A 147 10.04 7.61 6.30
CA LEU A 147 8.75 7.00 6.04
C LEU A 147 8.89 5.86 5.02
N ILE A 148 9.65 6.07 3.95
CA ILE A 148 9.91 5.04 2.93
C ILE A 148 10.48 3.77 3.60
N HIS A 149 11.48 3.92 4.46
CA HIS A 149 12.04 2.78 5.21
C HIS A 149 10.99 2.07 6.07
N LYS A 150 10.09 2.80 6.73
CA LYS A 150 9.00 2.19 7.52
C LYS A 150 8.02 1.42 6.63
N LEU A 151 7.66 1.96 5.47
CA LEU A 151 6.77 1.29 4.52
C LEU A 151 7.41 0.01 3.95
N VAL A 152 8.72 0.02 3.68
CA VAL A 152 9.49 -1.17 3.30
C VAL A 152 9.48 -2.22 4.41
N GLU A 153 9.64 -1.81 5.68
CA GLU A 153 9.53 -2.74 6.80
C GLU A 153 8.11 -3.30 6.99
N VAL A 154 7.07 -2.49 6.76
CA VAL A 154 5.67 -2.97 6.74
C VAL A 154 5.51 -4.06 5.68
N ASN A 155 6.04 -3.84 4.47
CA ASN A 155 6.04 -4.85 3.41
C ASN A 155 6.75 -6.15 3.82
N SER A 156 7.89 -6.05 4.52
CA SER A 156 8.59 -7.22 5.07
C SER A 156 7.77 -7.97 6.11
N CYS A 157 7.04 -7.26 6.98
CA CYS A 157 6.13 -7.88 7.94
C CYS A 157 4.95 -8.58 7.25
N LEU A 158 4.37 -7.99 6.20
CA LEU A 158 3.33 -8.65 5.40
C LEU A 158 3.85 -9.94 4.75
N LYS A 159 5.09 -9.90 4.23
CA LYS A 159 5.76 -11.09 3.69
C LYS A 159 5.90 -12.20 4.73
N GLN A 160 6.30 -11.85 5.95
CA GLN A 160 6.43 -12.84 7.03
C GLN A 160 5.07 -13.40 7.44
N LEU A 161 4.01 -12.59 7.51
CA LEU A 161 2.66 -13.03 7.87
C LEU A 161 2.01 -13.97 6.85
N ASP A 162 2.49 -13.98 5.60
CA ASP A 162 1.97 -14.86 4.55
C ASP A 162 2.55 -16.28 4.59
N HIS A 163 3.44 -16.61 5.53
CA HIS A 163 3.90 -17.99 5.69
C HIS A 163 2.84 -18.85 6.41
N ASN A 164 2.52 -20.02 5.84
CA ASN A 164 1.48 -20.92 6.38
C ASN A 164 1.92 -21.65 7.66
N ASP A 165 3.23 -21.82 7.87
CA ASP A 165 3.80 -22.60 8.99
C ASP A 165 4.17 -21.73 10.19
N LEU A 166 3.52 -20.57 10.34
CA LEU A 166 3.86 -19.62 11.38
C LEU A 166 3.25 -19.99 12.73
N SER A 167 4.06 -19.99 13.79
CA SER A 167 3.53 -20.18 15.15
C SER A 167 2.69 -18.97 15.61
N ASP A 168 1.74 -19.20 16.51
CA ASP A 168 0.94 -18.11 17.10
C ASP A 168 1.80 -17.06 17.82
N TYR A 169 2.91 -17.51 18.42
CA TYR A 169 3.88 -16.63 19.05
C TYR A 169 4.56 -15.71 18.03
N ASP A 170 5.10 -16.27 16.95
CA ASP A 170 5.77 -15.49 15.90
C ASP A 170 4.79 -14.53 15.23
N ARG A 171 3.56 -14.99 14.98
CA ARG A 171 2.49 -14.14 14.41
C ARG A 171 2.22 -12.95 15.32
N SER A 172 2.15 -13.18 16.63
CA SER A 172 1.94 -12.12 17.61
C SER A 172 3.11 -11.13 17.66
N GLN A 173 4.35 -11.61 17.50
CA GLN A 173 5.54 -10.75 17.41
C GLN A 173 5.52 -9.85 16.17
N ILE A 174 5.19 -10.41 15.01
CA ILE A 174 5.12 -9.65 13.75
C ILE A 174 3.98 -8.64 13.82
N MET A 175 2.80 -9.02 14.32
CA MET A 175 1.68 -8.10 14.52
C MET A 175 2.02 -6.96 15.47
N ARG A 176 2.76 -7.23 16.54
CA ARG A 176 3.26 -6.20 17.46
C ARG A 176 4.21 -5.24 16.74
N ARG A 177 5.13 -5.75 15.91
CA ARG A 177 6.02 -4.91 15.10
C ARG A 177 5.24 -4.08 14.08
N LEU A 178 4.24 -4.66 13.42
CA LEU A 178 3.37 -3.95 12.47
C LEU A 178 2.66 -2.77 13.16
N ARG A 179 2.10 -2.99 14.36
CA ARG A 179 1.49 -1.93 15.16
C ARG A 179 2.48 -0.82 15.50
N GLN A 180 3.70 -1.17 15.91
CA GLN A 180 4.75 -0.18 16.18
C GLN A 180 5.08 0.65 14.93
N LEU A 181 5.20 0.01 13.76
CA LEU A 181 5.50 0.70 12.50
C LEU A 181 4.39 1.65 12.08
N VAL A 182 3.13 1.23 12.19
CA VAL A 182 1.96 2.08 11.89
C VAL A 182 1.90 3.28 12.85
N ALA A 183 2.10 3.06 14.15
CA ALA A 183 2.17 4.14 15.14
C ALA A 183 3.33 5.10 14.86
N GLN A 184 4.50 4.55 14.52
CA GLN A 184 5.65 5.34 14.14
C GLN A 184 5.42 6.15 12.87
N ALA A 185 4.72 5.63 11.87
CA ALA A 185 4.36 6.38 10.67
C ALA A 185 3.39 7.52 11.03
N TRP A 186 2.37 7.26 11.84
CA TRP A 186 1.41 8.25 12.32
C TRP A 186 2.05 9.42 13.08
N HIS A 187 2.97 9.14 14.01
CA HIS A 187 3.64 10.19 14.79
C HIS A 187 4.82 10.84 14.05
N THR A 188 5.23 10.33 12.89
CA THR A 188 6.24 10.99 12.07
C THR A 188 5.57 12.08 11.24
N ASP A 189 6.02 13.32 11.42
CA ASP A 189 5.56 14.43 10.61
C ASP A 189 6.12 14.29 9.17
N GLU A 190 5.22 14.24 8.19
CA GLU A 190 5.57 14.15 6.77
C GLU A 190 5.78 15.54 6.17
N ILE A 191 5.24 16.58 6.79
CA ILE A 191 5.28 17.93 6.24
C ILE A 191 6.64 18.55 6.58
N ARG A 192 7.38 18.99 5.56
CA ARG A 192 8.54 19.87 5.78
C ARG A 192 8.01 21.29 6.02
N LYS A 193 8.46 21.91 7.12
CA LYS A 193 8.12 23.32 7.43
C LYS A 193 8.79 24.32 6.47
N TYR A 194 9.81 23.90 5.75
CA TYR A 194 10.59 24.72 4.80
C TYR A 194 10.92 23.89 3.55
N ARG A 195 10.99 24.55 2.38
CA ARG A 195 11.38 23.92 1.11
C ARG A 195 12.84 23.48 1.12
#